data_AF-A0A356SZA5-F1
#
_entry.id   AF-A0A356SZA5-F1
#
_cell.length_a   1.000
_cell.length_b   1.000
_cell.length_c   1.000
_cell.angle_alpha   90.00
_cell.angle_beta   90.00
_cell.angle_gamma   90.00
#
_symmetry.space_group_name_H-M   'P 1'
#
loop_
_entity.id
_entity.type
_entity.pdbx_description
1 polymer ?
#
loop_
_entity_poly.entity_id
_entity_poly.type
_entity_poly.pdbx_seq_one_letter_code
_entity_poly.pdbx_strand_id
1 'polypeptide(L)'
;MMGGGTVFVAFYVLYYVRLWRRGLKPSWLKVWLYASTGLCSLYTWGLNSWGEAFFIMNLFHAVQYLGLVWATEHGGWLKRLRLEAAPLARPLLASVFVALVLGYGLFVETLDTSWTGLWALTLVVSLMHFWYDAFIWSVRDKQV
;
A
#
# COMPACT_ATOMS: atom_id res chain seq x y z
N MET A 1 23.55 9.77 -3.65
CA MET A 1 22.08 9.62 -3.43
C MET A 1 21.73 9.06 -2.06
N MET A 2 22.34 7.94 -1.62
CA MET A 2 21.99 7.28 -0.35
C MET A 2 22.12 8.18 0.90
N GLY A 3 23.26 8.84 1.11
CA GLY A 3 23.48 9.65 2.32
C GLY A 3 22.46 10.79 2.52
N GLY A 4 22.13 11.53 1.45
CA GLY A 4 21.11 12.59 1.51
C GLY A 4 19.71 12.06 1.76
N GLY A 5 19.35 10.94 1.13
CA GLY A 5 18.05 10.30 1.34
C GLY A 5 17.86 9.73 2.74
N THR A 6 18.89 9.08 3.30
CA THR A 6 18.84 8.55 4.68
C THR A 6 18.67 9.69 5.68
N VAL A 7 19.41 10.79 5.51
CA VAL A 7 19.25 11.99 6.34
C VAL A 7 17.85 12.57 6.21
N PHE A 8 17.30 12.62 4.99
CA PHE A 8 15.94 13.11 4.77
C PHE A 8 14.88 12.26 5.46
N VAL A 9 14.94 10.92 5.34
CA VAL A 9 13.98 10.03 6.02
C VAL A 9 14.10 10.15 7.54
N ALA A 10 15.33 10.21 8.08
CA ALA A 10 15.55 10.41 9.51
C ALA A 10 14.97 11.75 9.98
N PHE A 11 15.24 12.83 9.24
CA PHE A 11 14.67 14.16 9.52
C PHE A 11 13.13 14.13 9.48
N TYR A 12 12.54 13.49 8.46
CA TYR A 12 11.09 13.35 8.32
C TYR A 12 10.47 12.68 9.55
N VAL A 13 11.00 11.54 9.99
CA VAL A 13 10.50 10.84 11.19
C VAL A 13 10.68 11.69 12.45
N LEU A 14 11.86 12.28 12.65
CA LEU A 14 12.14 13.13 13.81
C LEU A 14 11.23 14.36 13.87
N TYR A 15 10.92 14.95 12.73
CA TYR A 15 9.99 16.08 12.61
C TYR A 15 8.59 15.70 13.12
N TYR A 16 8.04 14.56 12.66
CA TYR A 16 6.72 14.11 13.12
C TYR A 16 6.70 13.67 14.58
N VAL A 17 7.78 13.07 15.09
CA VAL A 17 7.93 12.79 16.53
C VAL A 17 7.94 14.08 17.35
N ARG A 18 8.61 15.13 16.85
CA ARG A 18 8.62 16.45 17.51
C ARG A 18 7.23 17.09 17.52
N LEU A 19 6.46 16.97 16.43
CA LEU A 19 5.07 17.45 16.38
C LEU A 19 4.19 16.71 17.39
N TRP A 20 4.32 15.38 17.48
CA TRP A 20 3.59 14.58 18.46
C TRP A 20 3.90 14.99 19.91
N ARG A 21 5.19 15.20 20.22
CA ARG A 21 5.62 15.70 21.55
C ARG A 21 5.08 17.10 21.88
N ARG A 22 4.67 17.89 20.89
CA ARG A 22 4.03 19.20 21.06
C ARG A 22 2.51 19.12 21.23
N GLY A 23 1.95 17.91 21.33
CA GLY A 23 0.51 17.69 21.51
C GLY A 23 -0.28 17.63 20.20
N LEU A 24 0.38 17.71 19.03
CA LEU A 24 -0.28 17.48 17.75
C LEU A 24 -0.54 15.98 17.56
N LYS A 25 -1.54 15.63 16.75
CA LYS A 25 -1.94 14.25 16.45
C LYS A 25 -1.56 13.88 15.02
N PRO A 26 -0.27 13.60 14.74
CA PRO A 26 0.12 13.22 13.39
C PRO A 26 -0.49 11.87 12.99
N SER A 27 -0.74 11.71 11.69
CA SER A 27 -1.15 10.43 11.13
C SER A 27 0.04 9.48 11.04
N TRP A 28 0.25 8.65 12.05
CA TRP A 28 1.34 7.67 12.09
C TRP A 28 1.32 6.68 10.93
N LEU A 29 0.14 6.39 10.40
CA LEU A 29 0.00 5.59 9.18
C LEU A 29 0.69 6.26 7.98
N LYS A 30 0.49 7.57 7.78
CA LYS A 30 1.19 8.31 6.71
C LYS A 30 2.70 8.32 6.96
N VAL A 31 3.12 8.59 8.19
CA VAL A 31 4.55 8.61 8.54
C VAL A 31 5.21 7.27 8.23
N TRP A 32 4.56 6.16 8.62
CA TRP A 32 5.04 4.82 8.33
C TRP A 32 5.09 4.52 6.83
N LEU A 33 4.05 4.90 6.08
CA LEU A 33 4.00 4.69 4.62
C LEU A 33 5.17 5.41 3.92
N TYR A 34 5.32 6.71 4.15
CA TYR A 34 6.39 7.49 3.51
C TYR A 34 7.79 7.04 3.95
N ALA A 35 7.99 6.77 5.25
CA ALA A 35 9.28 6.34 5.75
C ALA A 35 9.68 4.96 5.22
N SER A 36 8.75 3.99 5.24
CA SER A 36 9.03 2.63 4.75
C SER A 36 9.26 2.60 3.22
N THR A 37 8.49 3.36 2.44
CA THR A 37 8.72 3.52 1.00
C THR A 37 10.05 4.20 0.71
N GLY A 38 10.38 5.27 1.46
CA GLY A 38 11.66 5.96 1.34
C GLY A 38 12.85 5.05 1.66
N LEU A 39 12.78 4.27 2.75
CA LEU A 39 13.83 3.32 3.12
C LEU A 39 13.97 2.19 2.08
N CYS A 40 12.85 1.62 1.62
CA CYS A 40 12.85 0.59 0.58
C CYS A 40 13.46 1.13 -0.72
N SER A 41 13.11 2.35 -1.11
CA SER A 41 13.66 3.05 -2.27
C SER A 41 15.17 3.25 -2.14
N LEU A 42 15.64 3.76 -1.00
CA LEU A 42 17.07 3.97 -0.77
C LEU A 42 17.88 2.68 -0.79
N TYR A 43 17.33 1.63 -0.19
CA TYR A 43 17.93 0.30 -0.20
C TYR A 43 18.00 -0.27 -1.62
N THR A 44 16.87 -0.35 -2.30
CA THR A 44 16.74 -1.00 -3.63
C THR A 44 17.49 -0.23 -4.71
N TRP A 45 17.22 1.06 -4.90
CA TRP A 45 17.90 1.85 -5.94
C TRP A 45 19.36 2.15 -5.61
N GLY A 46 19.75 2.04 -4.34
CA GLY A 46 21.14 2.27 -3.90
C GLY A 46 22.04 1.05 -4.04
N LEU A 47 21.48 -0.17 -3.89
CA LEU A 47 22.26 -1.40 -3.74
C LEU A 47 21.93 -2.50 -4.75
N ASN A 48 20.85 -2.37 -5.53
CA ASN A 48 20.44 -3.37 -6.52
C ASN A 48 20.58 -2.86 -7.95
N SER A 49 20.60 -3.80 -8.90
CA SER A 49 20.46 -3.46 -10.32
C SER A 49 19.09 -2.82 -10.59
N TRP A 50 18.97 -2.09 -11.69
CA TRP A 50 17.71 -1.40 -12.03
C TRP A 50 16.50 -2.35 -12.07
N GLY A 51 16.64 -3.54 -12.66
CA GLY A 51 15.55 -4.51 -12.78
C GLY A 51 15.14 -5.12 -11.43
N GLU A 52 16.12 -5.47 -10.59
CA GLU A 52 15.86 -5.95 -9.23
C GLU A 52 15.20 -4.88 -8.38
N ALA A 53 15.71 -3.64 -8.43
CA ALA A 53 15.15 -2.52 -7.70
C ALA A 53 13.70 -2.25 -8.11
N PHE A 54 13.42 -2.25 -9.41
CA PHE A 54 12.06 -2.10 -9.94
C PHE A 54 11.14 -3.21 -9.43
N PHE A 55 11.56 -4.48 -9.49
CA PHE A 55 10.77 -5.61 -9.02
C PHE A 55 10.47 -5.52 -7.52
N ILE A 56 11.50 -5.29 -6.69
CA ILE A 56 11.35 -5.19 -5.22
C ILE A 56 10.43 -4.03 -4.86
N MET A 57 10.59 -2.87 -5.50
CA MET A 57 9.75 -1.71 -5.23
C MET A 57 8.28 -1.94 -5.60
N ASN A 58 8.01 -2.59 -6.72
CA ASN A 58 6.64 -2.92 -7.13
C ASN A 58 5.99 -3.92 -6.18
N LEU A 59 6.72 -4.97 -5.78
CA LEU A 59 6.23 -5.93 -4.81
C LEU A 59 5.97 -5.28 -3.44
N PHE A 60 6.92 -4.47 -2.97
CA PHE A 60 6.77 -3.72 -1.72
C PHE A 60 5.55 -2.81 -1.76
N HIS A 61 5.38 -2.04 -2.84
CA HIS A 61 4.23 -1.16 -3.03
C HIS A 61 2.91 -1.92 -3.00
N ALA A 62 2.82 -3.06 -3.71
CA ALA A 62 1.63 -3.89 -3.72
C ALA A 62 1.27 -4.40 -2.31
N VAL A 63 2.24 -4.95 -1.58
CA VAL A 63 2.03 -5.42 -0.19
C VAL A 63 1.66 -4.27 0.74
N GLN A 64 2.32 -3.12 0.60
CA GLN A 64 2.05 -1.92 1.39
C GLN A 64 0.62 -1.41 1.15
N TYR A 65 0.15 -1.42 -0.10
CA TYR A 65 -1.20 -1.03 -0.46
C TYR A 65 -2.26 -1.99 0.10
N LEU A 66 -2.03 -3.30 0.01
CA LEU A 66 -2.91 -4.30 0.62
C LEU A 66 -3.01 -4.09 2.14
N GLY A 67 -1.89 -3.79 2.79
CA GLY A 67 -1.85 -3.44 4.21
C GLY A 67 -2.64 -2.17 4.53
N LEU A 68 -2.56 -1.15 3.67
CA LEU A 68 -3.33 0.09 3.80
C LEU A 68 -4.83 -0.16 3.69
N VAL A 69 -5.28 -0.84 2.64
CA VAL A 69 -6.69 -1.20 2.42
C VAL A 69 -7.22 -2.00 3.61
N TRP A 70 -6.46 -2.99 4.07
CA TRP A 70 -6.83 -3.74 5.27
C TRP A 70 -6.98 -2.81 6.47
N ALA A 71 -5.97 -1.97 6.75
CA ALA A 71 -5.97 -1.07 7.90
C ALA A 71 -7.15 -0.08 7.88
N THR A 72 -7.62 0.36 6.71
CA THR A 72 -8.72 1.34 6.60
C THR A 72 -10.11 0.69 6.49
N GLU A 73 -10.25 -0.43 5.77
CA GLU A 73 -11.57 -0.96 5.39
C GLU A 73 -12.06 -2.14 6.24
N HIS A 74 -11.19 -2.88 6.93
CA HIS A 74 -11.59 -4.13 7.61
C HIS A 74 -12.73 -3.94 8.62
N GLY A 75 -12.71 -2.85 9.40
CA GLY A 75 -13.75 -2.54 10.38
C GLY A 75 -15.11 -2.25 9.73
N GLY A 76 -15.12 -1.56 8.59
CA GLY A 76 -16.34 -1.31 7.82
C GLY A 76 -16.97 -2.60 7.31
N TRP A 77 -16.15 -3.54 6.84
CA TRP A 77 -16.62 -4.87 6.41
C TRP A 77 -17.14 -5.72 7.56
N LEU A 78 -16.43 -5.77 8.69
CA LEU A 78 -16.91 -6.49 9.89
C LEU A 78 -18.28 -5.97 10.35
N LYS A 79 -18.48 -4.65 10.32
CA LYS A 79 -19.77 -4.02 10.65
C LYS A 79 -20.86 -4.35 9.64
N ARG A 80 -20.59 -4.24 8.33
CA ARG A 80 -21.56 -4.55 7.26
C ARG A 80 -22.02 -6.01 7.30
N LEU A 81 -21.10 -6.92 7.59
CA LEU A 81 -21.37 -8.35 7.72
C LEU A 81 -21.95 -8.72 9.09
N ARG A 82 -22.05 -7.77 10.03
CA ARG A 82 -22.52 -7.97 11.42
C ARG A 82 -21.72 -9.01 12.19
N LEU A 83 -20.40 -9.04 11.97
CA LEU A 83 -19.49 -10.03 12.55
C LEU A 83 -18.56 -9.44 13.64
N GLU A 84 -18.81 -8.22 14.11
CA GLU A 84 -17.96 -7.51 15.07
C GLU A 84 -17.75 -8.27 16.40
N ALA A 85 -18.74 -9.05 16.83
CA ALA A 85 -18.70 -9.80 18.09
C ALA A 85 -18.01 -11.18 17.97
N ALA A 86 -17.76 -11.67 16.76
CA ALA A 86 -17.24 -13.02 16.56
C ALA A 86 -15.69 -13.01 16.60
N PRO A 87 -15.05 -13.79 17.49
CA PRO A 87 -13.59 -13.73 17.70
C PRO A 87 -12.79 -14.17 16.47
N LEU A 88 -13.38 -15.04 15.63
CA LEU A 88 -12.76 -15.52 14.40
C LEU A 88 -13.08 -14.68 13.16
N ALA A 89 -13.96 -13.69 13.25
CA ALA A 89 -14.39 -12.93 12.08
C ALA A 89 -13.25 -12.14 11.44
N ARG A 90 -12.40 -11.53 12.26
CA ARG A 90 -11.26 -10.74 11.77
C ARG A 90 -10.23 -11.59 11.02
N PRO A 91 -9.68 -12.69 11.58
CA PRO A 91 -8.75 -13.53 10.83
C PRO A 91 -9.41 -14.19 9.62
N LEU A 92 -10.68 -14.60 9.70
CA LEU A 92 -11.40 -15.17 8.56
C LEU A 92 -11.58 -14.15 7.42
N LEU A 93 -11.95 -12.92 7.74
CA LEU A 93 -12.04 -11.84 6.76
C LEU A 93 -10.67 -11.52 6.13
N ALA A 94 -9.59 -11.56 6.93
CA ALA A 94 -8.23 -11.39 6.41
C ALA A 94 -7.86 -12.52 5.43
N SER A 95 -8.17 -13.77 5.78
CA SER A 95 -7.94 -14.92 4.90
C SER A 95 -8.73 -14.81 3.61
N VAL A 96 -10.01 -14.41 3.68
CA VAL A 96 -10.83 -14.18 2.48
C VAL A 96 -10.25 -13.05 1.63
N PHE A 97 -9.84 -11.94 2.24
CA PHE A 97 -9.22 -10.82 1.54
C PHE A 97 -7.96 -11.25 0.78
N VAL A 98 -7.04 -11.96 1.45
CA VAL A 98 -5.81 -12.48 0.83
C VAL A 98 -6.14 -13.51 -0.26
N ALA A 99 -7.07 -14.43 0.00
CA ALA A 99 -7.48 -15.44 -0.97
C ALA A 99 -8.09 -14.83 -2.23
N LEU A 100 -8.89 -13.76 -2.12
CA LEU A 100 -9.46 -13.05 -3.26
C LEU A 100 -8.39 -12.36 -4.10
N VAL A 101 -7.42 -11.71 -3.46
CA VAL A 101 -6.32 -11.04 -4.15
C VAL A 101 -5.45 -12.05 -4.90
N LEU A 102 -5.06 -13.15 -4.24
CA LEU A 102 -4.27 -14.21 -4.86
C LEU A 102 -5.07 -14.93 -5.96
N GLY A 103 -6.34 -15.23 -5.70
CA GLY A 103 -7.24 -15.87 -6.65
C GLY A 103 -7.45 -15.03 -7.90
N TYR A 104 -7.60 -13.72 -7.77
CA TYR A 104 -7.66 -12.81 -8.91
C TYR A 104 -6.35 -12.79 -9.70
N GLY A 105 -5.20 -12.75 -9.01
CA GLY A 105 -3.89 -12.82 -9.66
C GLY A 105 -3.72 -14.10 -10.50
N LEU A 106 -4.02 -15.26 -9.91
CA LEU A 106 -3.98 -16.55 -10.60
C LEU A 106 -4.98 -16.63 -11.77
N PHE A 107 -6.18 -16.07 -11.58
CA PHE A 107 -7.17 -16.00 -12.65
C PHE A 107 -6.67 -15.19 -13.85
N VAL A 108 -6.07 -14.01 -13.61
CA VAL A 108 -5.50 -13.19 -14.69
C VAL A 108 -4.31 -13.88 -15.36
N GLU A 109 -3.47 -14.56 -14.58
CA GLU A 109 -2.31 -15.30 -15.12
C GLU A 109 -2.72 -16.46 -16.04
N THR A 110 -3.83 -17.11 -15.73
CA THR A 110 -4.38 -18.24 -16.52
C THR A 110 -5.36 -17.80 -17.61
N LEU A 111 -5.68 -16.49 -17.70
CA LEU A 111 -6.64 -15.96 -18.65
C LEU A 111 -6.08 -15.97 -20.07
N ASP A 112 -6.79 -16.63 -20.99
CA ASP A 112 -6.42 -16.63 -22.39
C ASP A 112 -6.46 -15.21 -22.98
N THR A 113 -5.35 -14.81 -23.61
CA THR A 113 -5.17 -13.54 -24.33
C THR A 113 -6.18 -13.30 -25.46
N SER A 114 -6.85 -14.35 -25.96
CA SER A 114 -7.94 -14.24 -26.93
C SER A 114 -9.16 -13.48 -26.39
N TRP A 115 -9.33 -13.43 -25.07
CA TRP A 115 -10.43 -12.73 -24.38
C TRP A 115 -10.10 -11.23 -24.21
N THR A 116 -9.99 -10.53 -25.33
CA THR A 116 -9.55 -9.13 -25.41
C THR A 116 -10.38 -8.18 -24.53
N GLY A 117 -11.67 -8.41 -24.36
CA GLY A 117 -12.54 -7.60 -23.49
C GLY A 117 -12.17 -7.68 -22.00
N LEU A 118 -11.84 -8.88 -21.51
CA LEU A 118 -11.42 -9.08 -20.11
C LEU A 118 -10.02 -8.53 -19.86
N TRP A 119 -9.13 -8.64 -20.85
CA TRP A 119 -7.81 -8.01 -20.82
C TRP A 119 -7.90 -6.48 -20.82
N ALA A 120 -8.74 -5.90 -21.68
CA ALA A 120 -8.97 -4.46 -21.72
C ALA A 120 -9.51 -3.96 -20.37
N LEU A 121 -10.46 -4.67 -19.76
CA LEU A 121 -10.97 -4.33 -18.44
C LEU A 121 -9.87 -4.40 -17.37
N THR A 122 -9.09 -5.49 -17.33
CA THR A 122 -7.99 -5.67 -16.38
C THR A 122 -6.94 -4.57 -16.51
N LEU A 123 -6.58 -4.19 -17.74
CA LEU A 123 -5.66 -3.09 -18.01
C LEU A 123 -6.24 -1.73 -17.58
N VAL A 124 -7.51 -1.45 -17.90
CA VAL A 124 -8.17 -0.21 -17.47
C VAL A 124 -8.22 -0.11 -15.96
N VAL A 125 -8.61 -1.18 -15.25
CA VAL A 125 -8.62 -1.22 -13.78
C VAL A 125 -7.20 -1.02 -13.22
N SER A 126 -6.19 -1.64 -13.81
CA SER A 126 -4.79 -1.48 -13.40
C SER A 126 -4.29 -0.04 -13.60
N LEU A 127 -4.58 0.57 -14.75
CA LEU A 127 -4.26 1.99 -15.01
C LEU A 127 -4.98 2.92 -14.03
N MET A 128 -6.26 2.65 -13.76
CA MET A 128 -7.03 3.41 -12.78
C MET A 128 -6.47 3.26 -11.38
N HIS A 129 -6.01 2.08 -10.97
CA HIS A 129 -5.33 1.89 -9.69
C HIS A 129 -4.08 2.79 -9.59
N PHE A 130 -3.19 2.78 -10.59
CA PHE A 130 -2.02 3.66 -10.59
C PHE A 130 -2.39 5.15 -10.57
N TRP A 131 -3.42 5.55 -11.32
CA TRP A 131 -3.92 6.92 -11.34
C TRP A 131 -4.49 7.35 -9.97
N TYR A 132 -5.33 6.49 -9.37
CA TYR A 132 -5.95 6.77 -8.08
C TYR A 132 -4.93 6.80 -6.96
N ASP A 133 -3.91 5.96 -7.00
CA ASP A 133 -2.82 6.00 -6.04
C ASP A 133 -2.13 7.37 -6.11
N ALA A 134 -1.66 7.79 -7.27
CA ALA A 134 -1.05 9.11 -7.46
C ALA A 134 -1.98 10.26 -7.02
N PHE A 135 -3.29 10.14 -7.27
CA PHE A 135 -4.28 11.15 -6.91
C PHE A 135 -4.60 11.20 -5.40
N ILE A 136 -4.81 10.06 -4.73
CA ILE A 136 -5.08 10.02 -3.29
C ILE A 136 -3.89 10.54 -2.50
N TRP A 137 -2.66 10.24 -2.94
CA TRP A 137 -1.45 10.78 -2.34
C TRP A 137 -1.34 12.30 -2.52
N SER A 138 -1.81 12.85 -3.65
CA SER A 138 -1.90 14.29 -3.93
C SER A 138 -2.96 15.03 -3.11
N VAL A 139 -4.14 14.42 -2.89
CA VAL A 139 -5.28 15.10 -2.23
C VAL A 139 -5.25 14.99 -0.69
N ARG A 140 -4.58 13.98 -0.13
CA ARG A 140 -4.43 13.82 1.34
C ARG A 140 -3.46 14.80 2.00
N ASP A 141 -2.93 15.77 1.27
CA ASP A 141 -2.12 16.88 1.77
C ASP A 141 -2.90 17.83 2.71
N LYS A 142 -4.24 17.72 2.76
CA LYS A 142 -5.11 18.51 3.64
C LYS A 142 -5.29 17.97 5.06
N GLN A 143 -4.37 17.17 5.60
CA GLN A 143 -4.45 16.72 7.00
C GLN A 143 -3.15 17.03 7.73
N VAL A 144 -2.99 18.31 8.04
CA VAL A 144 -2.45 18.76 9.34
C VAL A 144 -3.63 18.84 10.29
#